data_AF-A0A0N9ZHP6-F1
#
_entry.id   AF-A0A0N9ZHP6-F1
#
_cell.length_a   1.000
_cell.length_b   1.000
_cell.length_c   1.000
_cell.angle_alpha   90.00
_cell.angle_beta   90.00
_cell.angle_gamma   90.00
#
_symmetry.space_group_name_H-M   'P 1'
#
loop_
_entity.id
_entity.type
_entity.pdbx_description
1 polymer ?
#
loop_
_entity_poly.entity_id
_entity_poly.type
_entity_poly.pdbx_seq_one_letter_code
_entity_poly.pdbx_strand_id
1 'polypeptide(L)'
;MSEQSAQNQDKFIVRLPDGLRDRIRLAAEANHRSMNAEVVALLEENYPVPVPEKLDDPAARLLFWLAKRIRRRNPKPGTPRDKQAALYERIAGDIAERMKDIGE
;
A
#
# COMPACT_ATOMS: atom_id res chain seq x y z
N MET A 1 4.95 -17.77 -2.72
CA MET A 1 5.74 -16.53 -2.87
C MET A 1 5.61 -16.13 -4.31
N SER A 2 4.75 -15.16 -4.64
CA SER A 2 4.60 -14.69 -6.01
C SER A 2 5.77 -13.75 -6.30
N GLU A 3 6.75 -14.24 -7.05
CA GLU A 3 7.75 -13.41 -7.70
C GLU A 3 7.00 -12.43 -8.61
N GLN A 4 6.86 -11.18 -8.17
CA GLN A 4 6.47 -10.07 -9.04
C GLN A 4 7.64 -9.81 -9.98
N SER A 5 7.74 -10.63 -11.03
CA SER A 5 8.64 -10.39 -12.15
C SER A 5 8.30 -9.01 -12.73
N ALA A 6 9.33 -8.22 -13.04
CA ALA A 6 9.23 -6.86 -13.59
C ALA A 6 8.38 -6.76 -14.88
N GLN A 7 7.96 -7.89 -15.45
CA GLN A 7 7.01 -8.01 -16.55
C GLN A 7 5.57 -7.59 -16.21
N ASN A 8 5.14 -7.62 -14.95
CA ASN A 8 3.78 -7.23 -14.53
C ASN A 8 3.66 -5.77 -14.07
N GLN A 9 4.69 -4.94 -14.30
CA GLN A 9 4.63 -3.52 -13.97
C GLN A 9 4.03 -2.71 -15.12
N ASP A 10 3.08 -1.83 -14.80
CA ASP A 10 2.52 -0.89 -15.76
C ASP A 10 3.63 0.02 -16.31
N LYS A 11 3.72 0.10 -17.64
CA LYS A 11 4.75 0.87 -18.35
C LYS A 11 4.16 2.16 -18.87
N PHE A 12 4.69 3.29 -18.43
CA PHE A 12 4.28 4.61 -18.89
C PHE A 12 5.42 5.31 -19.63
N ILE A 13 5.17 5.77 -20.86
CA ILE A 13 6.18 6.47 -21.68
C ILE A 13 6.04 7.97 -21.44
N VAL A 14 6.99 8.56 -20.72
CA VAL A 14 7.05 10.01 -20.47
C VAL A 14 7.90 10.70 -21.53
N ARG A 15 7.37 11.77 -22.13
CA ARG A 15 8.16 12.68 -22.98
C ARG A 15 8.79 13.76 -22.10
N LEU A 16 10.10 13.71 -21.97
CA LEU A 16 10.86 14.68 -21.17
C LEU A 16 11.36 15.82 -22.07
N PRO A 17 11.32 17.08 -21.62
CA PRO A 17 12.02 18.18 -22.28
C PRO A 17 13.54 18.02 -22.18
N ASP A 18 14.26 18.71 -23.06
CA ASP A 18 15.72 18.65 -23.15
C ASP A 18 16.40 18.95 -21.80
N GLY A 19 17.41 18.15 -21.45
CA GLY A 19 18.18 18.27 -20.22
C GLY A 19 17.49 17.77 -18.94
N LEU A 20 16.18 17.50 -18.94
CA LEU A 20 15.50 17.00 -17.75
C LEU A 20 15.94 15.57 -17.39
N ARG A 21 16.22 14.74 -18.40
CA ARG A 21 16.71 13.37 -18.19
C ARG A 21 18.03 13.34 -17.42
N ASP A 22 18.96 14.25 -17.75
CA ASP A 22 20.27 14.29 -17.09
C ASP A 22 20.16 14.77 -15.64
N ARG A 23 19.25 15.72 -15.37
CA ARG A 23 18.92 16.14 -14.00
C ARG A 23 18.39 14.98 -13.15
N ILE A 24 17.51 14.14 -13.70
CA ILE A 24 16.99 12.96 -12.99
C ILE A 24 18.11 11.94 -12.76
N ARG A 25 19.01 11.75 -13.73
CA ARG A 25 20.17 10.85 -13.56
C ARG A 25 21.05 11.29 -12.39
N LEU A 26 21.39 12.58 -12.32
CA LEU A 26 22.21 13.13 -11.24
C LEU A 26 21.53 12.98 -9.86
N ALA A 27 20.22 13.24 -9.79
CA ALA A 27 19.45 13.04 -8.55
C ALA A 27 19.43 11.56 -8.13
N ALA A 28 19.25 10.64 -9.07
CA ALA A 28 19.27 9.21 -8.81
C ALA A 28 20.65 8.72 -8.32
N GLU A 29 21.74 9.21 -8.90
CA GLU A 29 23.11 8.91 -8.47
C GLU A 29 23.38 9.41 -7.05
N ALA A 30 22.96 10.64 -6.73
CA ALA A 30 23.08 11.22 -5.38
C ALA A 30 22.27 10.43 -4.33
N ASN A 31 21.12 9.87 -4.73
CA ASN A 31 20.24 9.06 -3.87
C ASN A 31 20.58 7.57 -3.88
N HIS A 32 21.65 7.14 -4.58
CA HIS A 32 22.05 5.74 -4.74
C HIS A 32 20.92 4.84 -5.26
N ARG A 33 20.08 5.38 -6.16
CA ARG A 33 18.94 4.69 -6.78
C ARG A 33 19.12 4.58 -8.28
N SER A 34 18.40 3.64 -8.90
CA SER A 34 18.27 3.64 -10.35
C SER A 34 17.42 4.85 -10.79
N MET A 35 17.63 5.33 -12.00
CA MET A 35 16.83 6.42 -12.57
C MET A 35 15.32 6.12 -12.51
N ASN A 36 14.93 4.86 -12.74
CA ASN A 36 13.53 4.44 -12.64
C ASN A 36 13.03 4.49 -11.18
N ALA A 37 13.83 4.00 -10.23
CA ALA A 37 13.47 4.04 -8.81
C ALA A 37 13.34 5.49 -8.29
N GLU A 38 14.15 6.41 -8.80
CA GLU A 38 14.04 7.83 -8.46
C GLU A 38 12.75 8.47 -9.01
N VAL A 39 12.40 8.17 -10.26
CA VAL A 39 11.13 8.62 -10.85
C VAL A 39 9.94 8.07 -10.06
N VAL A 40 9.96 6.78 -9.71
CA VAL A 40 8.90 6.17 -8.90
C VAL A 40 8.83 6.82 -7.52
N ALA A 41 9.94 7.01 -6.82
CA ALA A 41 9.96 7.64 -5.50
C ALA A 41 9.38 9.06 -5.53
N LEU A 42 9.74 9.86 -6.55
CA LEU A 42 9.21 11.21 -6.73
C LEU A 42 7.69 11.19 -7.00
N LEU A 43 7.22 10.22 -7.80
CA LEU A 43 5.79 10.04 -8.05
C LEU A 43 5.03 9.61 -6.80
N GLU A 44 5.58 8.71 -5.99
CA GLU A 44 4.96 8.29 -4.72
C GLU A 44 4.89 9.43 -3.69
N GLU A 45 5.87 10.33 -3.69
CA GLU A 45 5.89 11.49 -2.80
C GLU A 45 4.84 12.54 -3.20
N ASN A 46 4.71 12.81 -4.51
CA ASN A 46 3.79 13.84 -5.02
C ASN A 46 2.36 13.31 -5.26
N TYR A 47 2.24 12.02 -5.55
CA TYR A 47 0.99 11.30 -5.75
C TYR A 47 0.96 10.11 -4.79
N PRO A 48 0.85 10.37 -3.47
CA PRO A 48 0.72 9.28 -2.51
C PRO A 48 -0.49 8.43 -2.90
N VAL A 49 -0.37 7.12 -2.72
CA VAL A 49 -1.53 6.21 -2.83
C VAL A 49 -2.66 6.88 -2.03
N PRO A 50 -3.80 7.19 -2.65
CA PRO A 50 -4.91 7.79 -1.92
C PRO A 50 -5.17 6.85 -0.75
N VAL A 51 -4.85 7.34 0.45
CA VAL A 51 -5.28 6.69 1.67
C VAL A 51 -6.78 6.58 1.47
N PRO A 52 -7.38 5.37 1.44
CA PRO A 52 -8.80 5.27 1.20
C PRO A 52 -9.47 6.13 2.28
N GLU A 53 -10.00 7.27 1.85
CA GLU A 53 -10.56 8.28 2.73
C GLU A 53 -11.87 7.80 3.34
N LYS A 54 -12.32 6.59 2.95
CA LYS A 54 -13.55 5.97 3.42
C LYS A 54 -13.35 4.46 3.64
N LEU A 55 -12.72 4.11 4.75
CA LEU A 55 -13.44 3.23 5.67
C LEU A 55 -14.26 4.20 6.53
N ASP A 56 -15.51 4.46 6.15
CA ASP A 56 -16.38 5.44 6.83
C ASP A 56 -16.53 5.13 8.34
N ASP A 57 -16.18 3.91 8.74
CA ASP A 57 -16.23 3.46 10.13
C ASP A 57 -14.84 3.44 10.81
N PRO A 58 -14.62 4.27 11.85
CA PRO A 58 -13.36 4.31 12.59
C PRO A 58 -13.05 3.02 13.37
N ALA A 59 -14.07 2.23 13.75
CA ALA A 59 -13.91 0.95 14.42
C ALA A 59 -13.42 -0.14 13.44
N ALA A 60 -13.96 -0.20 12.22
CA ALA A 60 -13.47 -1.11 11.17
C ALA A 60 -11.98 -0.84 10.87
N ARG A 61 -11.59 0.43 10.78
CA ARG A 61 -10.19 0.84 10.55
C ARG A 61 -9.26 0.39 11.68
N LEU A 62 -9.66 0.58 12.94
CA LEU A 62 -8.88 0.16 14.10
C LEU A 62 -8.69 -1.36 14.14
N LEU A 63 -9.76 -2.11 13.88
CA LEU A 63 -9.73 -3.58 13.88
C LEU A 63 -8.85 -4.14 12.77
N PHE A 64 -8.93 -3.60 11.55
CA PHE A 64 -8.01 -3.97 10.48
C PHE A 64 -6.55 -3.65 10.83
N TRP A 65 -6.30 -2.49 11.45
CA TRP A 65 -4.96 -2.13 11.90
C TRP A 65 -4.42 -3.11 12.97
N LEU A 66 -5.25 -3.48 13.95
CA LEU A 66 -4.90 -4.45 14.99
C LEU A 66 -4.62 -5.83 14.38
N ALA A 67 -5.47 -6.30 13.47
CA ALA A 67 -5.25 -7.56 12.76
C ALA A 67 -3.91 -7.55 12.01
N LYS A 68 -3.67 -6.51 11.19
CA LYS A 68 -2.42 -6.36 10.42
C LYS A 68 -1.20 -6.32 11.33
N ARG A 69 -1.30 -5.66 12.49
CA ARG A 69 -0.24 -5.62 13.50
C ARG A 69 0.05 -7.00 14.09
N ILE A 70 -0.98 -7.81 14.33
CA ILE A 70 -0.80 -9.19 14.82
C ILE A 70 -0.19 -10.07 13.73
N ARG A 71 -0.71 -10.01 12.50
CA ARG A 71 -0.19 -10.77 11.34
C ARG A 71 1.29 -10.48 11.04
N ARG A 72 1.73 -9.22 11.20
CA ARG A 72 3.15 -8.83 11.05
C ARG A 72 4.09 -9.59 12.00
N ARG A 73 3.61 -10.09 13.13
CA ARG A 73 4.40 -10.91 14.06
C ARG A 73 4.43 -12.40 13.68
N ASN A 74 3.88 -12.75 12.50
CA ASN A 74 3.79 -14.08 11.94
C ASN A 74 3.36 -15.16 12.95
N PRO A 75 2.17 -15.01 13.58
CA PRO A 75 1.68 -15.97 14.57
C PRO A 75 1.49 -17.34 13.91
N LYS A 76 1.80 -18.42 14.63
CA LYS A 76 1.55 -19.78 14.11
C LYS A 76 0.05 -19.98 13.89
N PRO A 77 -0.36 -20.64 12.79
CA PRO A 77 -1.76 -20.95 12.52
C PRO A 77 -2.43 -21.64 13.71
N GLY A 78 -3.63 -21.21 14.08
CA GLY A 78 -4.41 -21.80 15.17
C GLY A 78 -4.03 -21.33 16.58
N THR A 79 -3.00 -20.50 16.74
CA THR A 79 -2.70 -19.85 18.03
C THR A 79 -3.77 -18.84 18.43
N PRO A 80 -3.93 -18.51 19.73
CA PRO A 80 -4.87 -17.47 20.16
C PRO A 80 -4.68 -16.14 19.43
N ARG A 81 -3.44 -15.76 19.11
CA ARG A 81 -3.12 -14.56 18.32
C ARG A 81 -3.57 -14.66 16.87
N ASP A 82 -3.39 -15.81 16.23
CA ASP A 82 -3.88 -16.03 14.87
C ASP A 82 -5.41 -15.99 14.81
N LYS A 83 -6.09 -16.64 15.77
CA LYS A 83 -7.55 -16.56 15.93
C LYS A 83 -8.04 -15.12 16.19
N GLN A 84 -7.30 -14.37 17.01
CA GLN A 84 -7.61 -12.97 17.31
C GLN A 84 -7.46 -12.08 16.06
N ALA A 85 -6.41 -12.29 15.25
CA ALA A 85 -6.25 -11.57 13.99
C ALA A 85 -7.40 -11.87 13.01
N ALA A 86 -7.76 -13.15 12.87
CA ALA A 86 -8.87 -13.58 12.02
C ALA A 86 -10.23 -13.01 12.50
N LEU A 87 -10.45 -12.93 13.81
CA LEU A 87 -11.65 -12.32 14.39
C LEU A 87 -11.71 -10.82 14.06
N TYR A 88 -10.61 -10.10 14.21
CA TYR A 88 -10.53 -8.68 13.88
C TYR A 88 -10.75 -8.41 12.38
N GLU A 89 -10.19 -9.25 11.49
CA GLU A 89 -10.45 -9.17 10.05
C GLU A 89 -11.94 -9.36 9.73
N ARG A 90 -12.58 -10.36 10.35
CA ARG A 90 -14.00 -10.65 10.15
C ARG A 90 -14.90 -9.51 10.64
N ILE A 91 -14.73 -9.07 11.88
CA ILE A 91 -15.55 -7.99 12.45
C ILE A 91 -15.36 -6.70 11.65
N ALA A 92 -14.13 -6.39 11.23
CA ALA A 92 -13.88 -5.19 10.43
C ALA A 92 -14.54 -5.26 9.05
N GLY A 93 -14.59 -6.46 8.43
CA GLY A 93 -15.35 -6.70 7.20
C GLY A 93 -16.85 -6.51 7.38
N ASP A 94 -17.43 -7.14 8.41
CA ASP A 94 -18.86 -7.04 8.72
C ASP A 94 -19.29 -5.59 9.00
N ILE A 95 -18.47 -4.81 9.71
CA ILE A 95 -18.73 -3.40 9.99
C ILE A 95 -18.65 -2.57 8.70
N ALA A 96 -17.63 -2.79 7.88
CA ALA A 96 -17.46 -2.07 6.62
C ALA A 96 -18.60 -2.35 5.63
N GLU A 97 -19.10 -3.58 5.59
CA GLU A 97 -20.24 -3.99 4.77
C GLU A 97 -21.53 -3.33 5.26
N ARG A 98 -21.85 -3.45 6.55
CA ARG A 98 -23.08 -2.85 7.13
C ARG A 98 -23.12 -1.32 7.05
N MET A 99 -21.97 -0.66 7.17
CA MET A 99 -21.91 0.81 7.09
C MET A 99 -22.07 1.31 5.65
N LYS A 100 -21.78 0.47 4.66
CA LYS A 100 -22.04 0.77 3.25
C LYS A 100 -23.55 0.83 2.95
N ASP A 101 -24.34 -0.03 3.59
CA ASP A 101 -25.80 -0.10 3.45
C ASP A 101 -26.54 1.07 4.11
N ILE A 102 -25.90 1.82 5.02
CA ILE A 102 -26.49 2.99 5.70
C ILE A 102 -26.31 4.27 4.86
N GLY A 103 -25.37 4.27 3.91
CA GLY A 103 -25.03 5.42 3.07
C GLY A 103 -25.74 5.49 1.71
N GLU A 104 -26.60 4.52 1.38
CA GLU A 104 -27.49 4.54 0.20
C GLU A 104 -28.90 5.06 0.51
#